data_AF-A0A3B1BSF4-F1
#
_entry.id   AF-A0A3B1BSF4-F1
#
_cell.length_a   1.000
_cell.length_b   1.000
_cell.length_c   1.000
_cell.angle_alpha   90.00
_cell.angle_beta   90.00
_cell.angle_gamma   90.00
#
_symmetry.space_group_name_H-M   'P 1'
#
loop_
_entity.id
_entity.type
_entity.pdbx_description
1 polymer ?
#
loop_
_entity_poly.entity_id
_entity_poly.type
_entity_poly.pdbx_seq_one_letter_code
_entity_poly.pdbx_strand_id
1 'polypeptide(L)' 'MKIEIEREAGGRWIAEAPDLSGVMAYGATRDEALRKVETLALRVMADRLEHGEDIPQLNTVFSVAP' A
#
# COMPACT_ATOMS: atom_id res chain seq x y z
N MET A 1 7.98 -2.30 -3.09
CA MET A 1 6.68 -1.72 -3.50
C MET A 1 6.83 -0.21 -3.58
N LYS A 2 6.37 0.43 -4.65
CA LYS A 2 6.37 1.89 -4.80
C LYS A 2 5.05 2.45 -4.25
N ILE A 3 5.13 3.56 -3.49
CA ILE A 3 3.96 4.36 -3.11
C ILE A 3 4.05 5.70 -3.82
N GLU A 4 2.99 6.08 -4.51
CA GLU A 4 2.80 7.40 -5.11
C GLU A 4 1.98 8.25 -4.15
N ILE A 5 2.34 9.53 -4.00
CA ILE A 5 1.68 10.41 -3.03
C ILE A 5 1.58 11.83 -3.57
N GLU A 6 0.37 12.37 -3.55
CA GLU A 6 0.04 13.66 -4.16
C GLU A 6 -0.85 14.48 -3.23
N ARG A 7 -0.81 15.81 -3.43
CA ARG A 7 -1.70 16.75 -2.74
C ARG A 7 -2.74 17.26 -3.74
N GLU A 8 -4.01 16.99 -3.45
CA GLU A 8 -5.14 17.44 -4.26
C GLU A 8 -5.35 18.96 -4.18
N ALA A 9 -6.08 19.52 -5.15
CA ALA A 9 -6.47 20.92 -5.16
C ALA A 9 -7.25 21.35 -3.89
N GLY A 10 -7.98 20.43 -3.25
CA GLY A 10 -8.68 20.64 -1.98
C GLY A 10 -7.77 20.58 -0.74
N GLY A 11 -6.46 20.45 -0.91
CA GLY A 11 -5.48 20.41 0.16
C GLY A 11 -5.33 19.05 0.86
N ARG A 12 -6.21 18.07 0.57
CA ARG A 12 -6.10 16.69 1.03
C ARG A 12 -4.94 15.97 0.34
N TRP A 13 -4.42 14.94 1.00
CA TRP A 13 -3.41 14.05 0.47
C TRP A 13 -4.04 12.75 0.01
N ILE A 14 -3.54 12.22 -1.09
CA ILE A 14 -3.89 10.91 -1.63
C ILE A 14 -2.59 10.11 -1.82
N ALA A 15 -2.61 8.85 -1.42
CA ALA A 15 -1.50 7.93 -1.61
C ALA A 15 -1.99 6.62 -2.23
N GLU A 16 -1.23 6.10 -3.19
CA GLU A 16 -1.58 4.92 -3.99
C GLU A 16 -0.40 3.94 -4.07
N ALA A 17 -0.71 2.65 -4.04
CA ALA A 17 0.24 1.59 -4.37
C ALA A 17 -0.14 1.00 -5.74
N PRO A 18 0.40 1.53 -6.87
CA PRO A 18 -0.04 1.14 -8.21
C PRO A 18 0.20 -0.34 -8.53
N ASP A 19 1.14 -0.98 -7.82
CA ASP A 19 1.41 -2.41 -7.93
C ASP A 19 0.27 -3.29 -7.35
N LEU A 20 -0.64 -2.71 -6.57
CA LEU A 20 -1.77 -3.38 -5.93
C LEU A 20 -3.08 -2.71 -6.31
N SER A 21 -3.82 -3.32 -7.24
CA SER A 21 -5.11 -2.81 -7.72
C SER A 21 -6.06 -2.46 -6.57
N GLY A 22 -6.54 -1.21 -6.56
CA GLY A 22 -7.49 -0.70 -5.56
C GLY A 22 -6.87 -0.25 -4.24
N VAL A 23 -5.54 -0.27 -4.10
CA VAL A 23 -4.85 0.18 -2.88
C VAL A 23 -4.55 1.67 -2.98
N MET A 24 -5.47 2.47 -2.44
CA MET A 24 -5.36 3.92 -2.37
C MET A 24 -6.03 4.45 -1.11
N ALA A 25 -5.47 5.50 -0.51
CA ALA A 25 -6.02 6.10 0.70
C ALA A 25 -5.84 7.61 0.76
N TYR A 26 -6.81 8.29 1.36
CA TYR A 26 -6.77 9.72 1.62
C TYR A 26 -6.37 10.06 3.06
N GLY A 27 -5.68 11.18 3.24
CA GLY A 27 -5.30 11.74 4.54
C GLY A 27 -5.41 13.27 4.58
N ALA A 28 -5.64 13.83 5.76
CA ALA A 28 -5.53 15.28 5.97
C ALA A 28 -4.07 15.75 5.92
N THR A 29 -3.13 14.85 6.23
CA THR A 29 -1.68 15.08 6.11
C THR A 29 -1.04 14.02 5.21
N ARG A 30 0.16 14.34 4.70
CA ARG A 30 0.98 13.41 3.91
C ARG A 30 1.20 12.09 4.65
N ASP A 31 1.60 12.18 5.92
CA ASP A 31 1.91 11.00 6.73
C ASP A 31 0.66 10.17 7.05
N GLU A 32 -0.50 10.81 7.18
CA GLU A 32 -1.76 10.10 7.35
C GLU A 32 -2.14 9.30 6.10
N ALA A 33 -2.04 9.90 4.92
CA ALA A 33 -2.30 9.20 3.66
C ALA A 33 -1.33 8.02 3.49
N LEU A 34 -0.04 8.24 3.77
CA LEU A 34 0.99 7.21 3.70
C LEU A 34 0.71 6.03 4.64
N ARG A 35 0.47 6.29 5.93
CA ARG A 35 0.18 5.21 6.90
C ARG A 35 -1.07 4.40 6.51
N LYS A 36 -2.10 5.07 5.99
CA LYS A 36 -3.33 4.39 5.56
C LYS A 36 -3.11 3.51 4.34
N VAL A 37 -2.35 3.98 3.33
CA VAL A 37 -2.08 3.17 2.14
C VAL A 37 -1.16 1.99 2.46
N GLU A 38 -0.17 2.16 3.34
CA GLU A 38 0.69 1.06 3.82
C GLU A 38 -0.13 -0.01 4.55
N THR A 39 -1.03 0.42 5.44
CA THR A 39 -1.93 -0.50 6.16
C THR A 39 -2.84 -1.27 5.20
N LEU A 40 -3.38 -0.57 4.18
CA LEU A 40 -4.24 -1.20 3.19
C LEU A 40 -3.45 -2.18 2.29
N ALA A 41 -2.24 -1.80 1.87
CA ALA A 41 -1.36 -2.67 1.11
C ALA A 41 -1.06 -3.98 1.85
N LEU A 42 -0.72 -3.90 3.14
CA LEU A 42 -0.49 -5.08 3.98
C LEU A 42 -1.73 -5.98 4.06
N ARG A 43 -2.92 -5.40 4.19
CA ARG A 43 -4.19 -6.17 4.22
C ARG A 43 -4.45 -6.89 2.90
N VAL A 44 -4.25 -6.21 1.77
CA VAL A 44 -4.42 -6.81 0.45
C VAL A 44 -3.40 -7.93 0.22
N MET A 45 -2.13 -7.72 0.59
CA MET A 45 -1.13 -8.77 0.50
C MET A 45 -1.47 -9.98 1.39
N ALA A 46 -1.98 -9.76 2.60
CA ALA A 46 -2.42 -10.84 3.48
C ALA A 46 -3.60 -11.63 2.88
N ASP A 47 -4.63 -10.94 2.38
CA ASP A 47 -5.80 -11.56 1.75
C ASP A 47 -5.42 -12.40 0.52
N ARG A 48 -4.58 -11.86 -0.37
CA ARG A 48 -4.05 -12.60 -1.52
C ARG A 48 -3.27 -13.85 -1.09
N LEU A 49 -2.51 -13.75 0.01
CA LEU A 49 -1.70 -14.85 0.51
C LEU A 49 -2.59 -15.98 1.06
N GLU A 50 -3.67 -15.63 1.74
CA GLU A 50 -4.68 -16.58 2.24
C GLU A 50 -5.39 -17.34 1.11
N HIS A 51 -5.55 -16.70 -0.04
CA HIS A 51 -6.16 -17.31 -1.24
C HIS A 51 -5.15 -18.02 -2.16
N GLY A 52 -3.86 -18.03 -1.82
CA GLY A 52 -2.81 -18.66 -2.62
C GLY A 52 -2.49 -17.93 -3.93
N GLU A 53 -2.75 -16.62 -4.00
CA GLU A 53 -2.37 -15.78 -5.13
C GLU A 53 -0.88 -15.42 -5.08
N ASP A 54 -0.27 -15.22 -6.25
CA ASP A 54 1.10 -14.72 -6.36
C ASP A 54 1.20 -13.26 -5.92
N ILE A 55 2.14 -12.96 -5.02
CA ILE A 55 2.39 -11.61 -4.49
C ILE A 55 3.89 -11.29 -4.61
N PRO A 56 4.35 -10.79 -5.77
CA PRO A 56 5.77 -10.45 -5.98
C PRO A 56 6.34 -9.48 -4.94
N GLN A 57 5.49 -8.64 -4.34
CA GLN A 57 5.86 -7.63 -3.36
C GLN A 57 6.32 -8.22 -2.02
N LEU A 58 5.90 -9.44 -1.66
CA LEU A 58 6.29 -10.09 -0.39
C LEU A 58 7.80 -10.34 -0.29
N ASN A 59 8.48 -10.52 -1.43
CA ASN A 59 9.94 -10.69 -1.51
C ASN A 59 10.71 -9.48 -0.94
N THR A 60 10.05 -8.33 -0.82
CA THR A 60 10.65 -7.10 -0.25
C THR A 60 10.27 -6.86 1.21
N VAL A 61 9.37 -7.68 1.77
CA VAL A 61 8.83 -7.53 3.13
C VAL A 61 9.46 -8.53 4.09
N PHE A 62 9.62 -9.79 3.67
CA PHE A 62 10.17 -10.86 4.50
C PHE A 62 11.56 -11.27 4.03
N SER A 63 12.47 -11.45 4.98
CA SER A 63 13.72 -12.20 4.78
C SER A 63 13.57 -13.60 5.36
N VAL A 64 13.81 -14.63 4.56
CA VAL A 64 13.82 -16.02 5.04
C VAL A 64 15.26 -16.42 5.35
N ALA A 65 15.51 -16.83 6.60
CA ALA A 65 16.78 -17.44 7.00
C ALA A 65 16.68 -18.97 6.88
N PRO A 66 17.79 -19.67 6.56
CA PRO A 66 17.83 -21.13 6.47
C PRO A 66 17.65 -21.83 7.82
#